data_AF-C4FET7-F1
#
_entry.id   AF-C4FET7-F1
#
_cell.length_a   1.000
_cell.length_b   1.000
_cell.length_c   1.000
_cell.angle_alpha   90.00
_cell.angle_beta   90.00
_cell.angle_gamma   90.00
#
_symmetry.space_group_name_H-M   'P 1'
#
loop_
_entity.id
_entity.type
_entity.pdbx_description
1 polymer ?
#
loop_
_entity_poly.entity_id
_entity_poly.type
_entity_poly.pdbx_seq_one_letter_code
_entity_poly.pdbx_strand_id
1 'polypeptide(L)'
;MTAVKIALEIVVVLLSCLLTLLILMHKGKGGGLSDMFGGGLTQNAGTSGVAEKNLNRWTVIIALLWVAIIIALGLLSKFGLI
;
A
#
# COMPACT_ATOMS: atom_id res chain seq x y z
N MET A 1 -2.47 -29.86 0.24
CA MET A 1 -1.91 -28.49 0.33
C MET A 1 -2.90 -27.39 -0.07
N THR A 2 -4.18 -27.71 -0.27
CA THR A 2 -5.22 -26.72 -0.64
C THR A 2 -5.47 -25.68 0.44
N ALA A 3 -5.48 -26.08 1.72
CA ALA A 3 -5.66 -25.15 2.84
C ALA A 3 -4.57 -24.05 2.89
N VAL A 4 -3.31 -24.43 2.65
CA VAL A 4 -2.17 -23.49 2.64
C VAL A 4 -2.30 -22.51 1.47
N LYS A 5 -2.64 -23.00 0.28
CA LYS A 5 -2.87 -22.16 -0.90
C LYS A 5 -3.99 -21.14 -0.65
N ILE A 6 -5.13 -21.60 -0.15
CA ILE A 6 -6.29 -20.73 0.16
C ILE A 6 -5.92 -19.69 1.22
N ALA A 7 -5.17 -20.08 2.26
CA ALA A 7 -4.72 -19.14 3.29
C ALA A 7 -3.81 -18.04 2.70
N LEU A 8 -2.84 -18.39 1.84
CA LEU A 8 -1.97 -17.42 1.17
C LEU A 8 -2.76 -16.49 0.25
N GLU A 9 -3.72 -17.00 -0.53
CA GLU A 9 -4.58 -16.19 -1.40
C GLU A 9 -5.41 -15.18 -0.59
N ILE A 10 -6.02 -15.61 0.53
CA ILE A 10 -6.78 -14.73 1.42
C ILE A 10 -5.89 -13.61 1.98
N VAL A 11 -4.67 -13.94 2.41
CA VAL A 11 -3.71 -12.96 2.92
C VAL A 11 -3.35 -11.92 1.85
N VAL A 12 -3.12 -12.35 0.60
CA VAL A 12 -2.85 -11.44 -0.51
C VAL A 12 -4.02 -10.49 -0.76
N VAL A 13 -5.26 -11.01 -0.78
CA VAL A 13 -6.47 -10.18 -0.97
C VAL A 13 -6.62 -9.15 0.15
N LEU A 14 -6.44 -9.55 1.42
CA LEU A 14 -6.51 -8.64 2.56
C LEU A 14 -5.46 -7.54 2.48
N LEU A 15 -4.22 -7.89 2.12
CA LEU A 15 -3.13 -6.92 1.94
C LEU A 15 -3.40 -5.97 0.76
N SER A 16 -4.01 -6.45 -0.34
CA SER A 16 -4.44 -5.59 -1.46
C SER A 16 -5.48 -4.55 -1.02
N CYS A 17 -6.49 -4.97 -0.25
CA CYS A 17 -7.49 -4.06 0.30
C CYS A 17 -6.86 -3.04 1.26
N LEU A 18 -5.99 -3.49 2.16
CA LEU A 18 -5.28 -2.62 3.10
C LEU A 18 -4.40 -1.59 2.38
N LEU A 19 -3.65 -2.01 1.36
CA LEU A 19 -2.84 -1.12 0.54
C LEU A 19 -3.68 -0.07 -0.19
N THR A 20 -4.82 -0.48 -0.73
CA THR A 20 -5.74 0.46 -1.39
C THR A 20 -6.19 1.56 -0.42
N LEU A 21 -6.59 1.18 0.80
CA LEU A 21 -6.97 2.15 1.84
C LEU A 21 -5.79 3.05 2.26
N LEU A 22 -4.61 2.47 2.49
CA LEU A 22 -3.39 3.21 2.83
C LEU A 22 -3.03 4.23 1.75
N ILE A 23 -3.13 3.86 0.47
CA ILE A 23 -2.86 4.76 -0.66
C ILE A 23 -3.91 5.87 -0.73
N LEU A 24 -5.19 5.58 -0.49
CA LEU A 24 -6.24 6.62 -0.45
C LEU A 24 -6.01 7.63 0.66
N MET A 25 -5.47 7.21 1.81
CA MET A 25 -5.08 8.11 2.89
C MET A 25 -3.95 9.09 2.50
N HIS A 26 -3.15 8.79 1.46
CA HIS A 26 -2.16 9.73 0.91
C HIS A 26 -2.79 10.85 0.06
N LYS A 27 -4.03 10.67 -0.43
CA LYS A 27 -4.71 11.62 -1.33
C LYS A 27 -5.31 12.86 -0.63
N GLY A 28 -5.09 13.03 0.67
CA GLY A 28 -5.58 14.18 1.44
C GLY A 28 -4.92 15.53 1.14
N LYS A 29 -3.93 15.58 0.24
CA LYS A 29 -3.23 16.80 -0.18
C LYS A 29 -3.15 16.88 -1.70
N GLY A 30 -3.61 17.98 -2.30
CA GLY A 30 -3.30 18.29 -3.70
C GLY A 30 -4.32 17.87 -4.75
N GLY A 31 -5.56 17.54 -4.37
CA GLY A 31 -6.60 17.12 -5.32
C GLY A 31 -7.32 18.26 -6.07
N GLY A 32 -7.05 19.53 -5.71
CA GLY A 32 -7.67 20.70 -6.32
C GLY A 32 -6.86 21.27 -7.48
N LEU A 33 -7.55 21.80 -8.50
CA LEU A 33 -6.90 22.49 -9.63
C LEU A 33 -5.93 23.59 -9.15
N SER A 34 -6.26 24.30 -8.07
CA SER A 34 -5.39 25.32 -7.48
C SER A 34 -4.04 24.79 -6.96
N ASP A 35 -3.99 23.55 -6.45
CA ASP A 35 -2.73 22.94 -5.99
C ASP A 35 -1.91 22.44 -7.18
N MET A 36 -2.58 22.07 -8.30
CA MET A 36 -1.93 21.69 -9.56
C MET A 36 -1.43 22.90 -10.37
N PHE A 37 -1.98 24.10 -10.14
CA PHE A 37 -1.62 25.35 -10.82
C PHE A 37 -0.73 26.30 -9.99
N GLY A 38 -0.06 25.79 -8.94
CA GLY A 38 0.91 26.57 -8.17
C GLY A 38 0.33 27.27 -6.93
N GLY A 39 -0.53 26.55 -6.18
CA GLY A 39 -1.08 26.98 -4.90
C GLY A 39 0.00 27.60 -4.01
N GLY A 40 -0.19 28.88 -3.68
CA GLY A 40 0.84 29.78 -3.14
C GLY A 40 1.53 29.33 -1.86
N LEU A 41 2.60 30.06 -1.54
CA LEU A 41 3.60 29.91 -0.48
C LEU A 41 3.09 29.73 0.98
N THR A 42 1.78 29.53 1.22
CA THR A 42 1.16 29.57 2.54
C THR A 42 0.40 28.29 2.95
N GLN A 43 0.44 27.19 2.18
CA GLN A 43 -0.29 25.96 2.54
C GLN A 43 0.46 24.97 3.47
N ASN A 44 1.70 25.24 3.88
CA ASN A 44 2.49 24.29 4.67
C ASN A 44 2.23 24.29 6.20
N ALA A 45 1.23 25.02 6.71
CA ALA A 45 1.14 25.30 8.15
C ALA A 45 0.26 24.34 9.00
N GLY A 46 -0.31 23.26 8.42
CA GLY A 46 -1.32 22.47 9.15
C GLY A 46 -1.17 20.95 9.08
N THR A 47 -0.11 20.42 8.49
CA THR A 47 -0.05 19.00 8.15
C THR A 47 1.07 18.35 8.94
N SER A 48 0.72 17.31 9.69
CA SER A 48 1.67 16.57 10.52
C SER A 48 2.66 15.84 9.61
N GLY A 49 3.75 16.48 9.20
CA GLY A 49 4.80 15.88 8.36
C GLY A 49 5.37 14.58 8.94
N VAL A 50 5.26 14.39 10.27
CA VAL A 50 5.58 13.13 10.94
C VAL A 50 4.58 12.01 10.63
N ALA A 51 3.28 12.32 10.62
CA ALA A 51 2.23 11.36 10.29
C ALA A 51 2.32 10.94 8.82
N GLU A 52 2.58 11.89 7.91
CA GLU A 52 2.78 11.59 6.48
C GLU A 52 4.02 10.72 6.24
N LYS A 53 5.15 11.06 6.87
CA LYS A 53 6.37 10.22 6.78
C LYS A 53 6.14 8.83 7.35
N ASN A 54 5.38 8.69 8.43
CA ASN A 54 5.07 7.40 9.00
C ASN A 54 4.14 6.58 8.09
N LEU A 55 3.09 7.21 7.54
CA LEU A 55 2.15 6.57 6.63
C LEU A 55 2.86 6.04 5.36
N ASN A 56 3.80 6.81 4.82
CA ASN A 56 4.62 6.38 3.69
C ASN A 56 5.48 5.15 4.04
N ARG A 57 6.16 5.16 5.19
CA ARG A 57 6.98 4.02 5.64
C ARG A 57 6.16 2.74 5.76
N TRP A 58 5.00 2.82 6.42
CA TRP A 58 4.12 1.66 6.57
C TRP A 58 3.61 1.14 5.23
N THR A 59 3.22 2.04 4.33
CA THR A 59 2.72 1.67 2.99
C THR A 59 3.80 0.95 2.18
N VAL A 60 5.04 1.46 2.19
CA VAL A 60 6.16 0.81 1.50
C VAL A 60 6.46 -0.57 2.08
N ILE A 61 6.52 -0.69 3.42
CA ILE A 61 6.76 -1.99 4.08
C ILE A 61 5.69 -3.00 3.70
N ILE A 62 4.41 -2.61 3.78
CA ILE A 62 3.28 -3.48 3.46
C ILE A 62 3.26 -3.84 1.96
N ALA A 63 3.62 -2.90 1.08
CA ALA A 63 3.71 -3.14 -0.36
C ALA A 63 4.81 -4.15 -0.70
N LEU A 64 5.99 -4.03 -0.08
CA LEU A 64 7.08 -4.99 -0.26
C LEU A 64 6.69 -6.39 0.23
N LEU A 65 6.04 -6.48 1.40
CA LEU A 65 5.54 -7.74 1.93
C LEU A 65 4.50 -8.38 0.99
N TRP A 66 3.57 -7.58 0.47
CA TRP A 66 2.55 -8.03 -0.47
C TRP A 66 3.15 -8.62 -1.75
N VAL A 67 4.13 -7.93 -2.36
CA VAL A 67 4.85 -8.45 -3.54
C VAL A 67 5.59 -9.74 -3.21
N ALA A 68 6.28 -9.81 -2.06
CA ALA A 68 7.01 -11.00 -1.65
C ALA A 68 6.09 -12.23 -1.52
N ILE A 69 4.89 -12.05 -0.96
CA ILE A 69 3.91 -13.15 -0.81
C ILE A 69 3.39 -13.61 -2.18
N ILE A 70 3.14 -12.70 -3.12
CA ILE A 70 2.73 -13.05 -4.50
C ILE A 70 3.81 -13.89 -5.19
N ILE A 71 5.08 -13.47 -5.07
CA ILE A 71 6.21 -14.22 -5.66
C ILE A 71 6.33 -15.60 -5.00
N ALA A 72 6.22 -15.68 -3.67
CA ALA A 72 6.27 -16.95 -2.94
C ALA A 72 5.13 -17.89 -3.38
N LEU A 73 3.90 -17.39 -3.50
CA LEU A 73 2.75 -18.16 -3.99
C LEU A 73 2.99 -18.68 -5.41
N GLY A 74 3.48 -17.83 -6.31
CA GLY A 74 3.83 -18.20 -7.68
C GLY A 74 4.93 -19.28 -7.75
N LEU A 75 5.98 -19.15 -6.94
CA LEU A 75 7.08 -20.13 -6.88
C LEU A 75 6.60 -21.46 -6.29
N LEU A 76 5.92 -21.44 -5.15
CA LEU A 76 5.41 -22.65 -4.49
C LEU A 76 4.44 -23.41 -5.40
N SER A 77 3.59 -22.70 -6.14
CA SER A 77 2.69 -23.29 -7.15
C SER A 77 3.46 -23.87 -8.34
N LYS A 78 4.50 -23.16 -8.83
CA LYS A 78 5.32 -23.62 -9.95
C LYS A 78 6.10 -24.90 -9.64
N PHE A 79 6.58 -25.04 -8.40
CA PHE A 79 7.33 -26.23 -7.97
C PHE A 79 6.42 -27.36 -7.48
N GLY A 80 5.09 -27.22 -7.55
CA GLY A 80 4.13 -28.24 -7.12
C GLY A 80 4.18 -28.52 -5.61
N LEU A 81 4.70 -27.57 -4.82
CA LEU A 81 4.78 -27.67 -3.37
C LEU A 81 3.42 -27.43 -2.71
N ILE A 82 2.51 -26.71 -3.39
CA ILE A 82 1.13 -26.46 -2.96
C ILE A 82 0.13 -26.64 -4.10
#